data_AF-A0A8J8MJG0-F1
#
_entry.id   AF-A0A8J8MJG0-F1
#
_cell.length_a   1.000
_cell.length_b   1.000
_cell.length_c   1.000
_cell.angle_alpha   90.00
_cell.angle_beta   90.00
_cell.angle_gamma   90.00
#
_symmetry.space_group_name_H-M   'P 1'
#
loop_
_entity.id
_entity.type
_entity.pdbx_description
1 polymer ?
#
loop_
_entity_poly.entity_id
_entity_poly.type
_entity_poly.pdbx_seq_one_letter_code
_entity_poly.pdbx_strand_id
1 'polypeptide(L)'
;MSSIMDLINEMEDYFESCNKVPFSSKIMVNPEVIYELITDMRLKIPEEIKRCQRVLDEKDKIIMEAKQHALNVEKETENKMLEMVNEHEIMQQAYSEAETILTEAKNTSRELKLGAYEYADEILVKIEEAARATMIETQSAYQQMEAFMNGQVEMLLNNRQDLQDRKVKRKSS
;
A
#
# COMPACT_ATOMS: atom_id res chain seq x y z
N MET A 1 -9.21 57.59 32.58
CA MET A 1 -9.36 58.29 31.29
C MET A 1 -10.82 58.67 31.19
N SER A 2 -11.16 59.95 31.23
CA SER A 2 -12.54 60.40 31.02
C SER A 2 -12.88 60.19 29.54
N SER A 3 -13.84 59.32 29.24
CA SER A 3 -14.40 59.09 27.91
C SER A 3 -15.05 60.36 27.37
N ILE A 4 -15.32 60.43 26.07
CA ILE A 4 -16.17 61.49 25.51
C ILE A 4 -17.49 61.60 26.28
N MET A 5 -18.06 60.47 26.72
CA MET A 5 -19.29 60.47 27.53
C MET A 5 -19.09 61.15 28.89
N ASP A 6 -17.91 61.02 29.50
CA ASP A 6 -17.61 61.68 30.77
C ASP A 6 -17.48 63.20 30.59
N LEU A 7 -16.92 63.67 29.47
CA LEU A 7 -16.87 65.10 29.13
C LEU A 7 -18.26 65.67 28.81
N ILE A 8 -19.13 64.88 28.17
CA ILE A 8 -20.52 65.27 27.90
C ILE A 8 -21.28 65.38 29.23
N ASN A 9 -21.16 64.39 30.10
CA ASN A 9 -21.78 64.43 31.43
C ASN A 9 -21.26 65.63 32.26
N GLU A 10 -19.96 65.91 32.21
CA GLU A 10 -19.37 67.07 32.89
C GLU A 10 -19.91 68.41 32.35
N MET A 11 -20.14 68.49 31.03
CA MET A 11 -20.76 69.65 30.39
C MET A 11 -22.25 69.79 30.76
N GLU A 12 -22.97 68.68 30.85
CA GLU A 12 -24.37 68.64 31.31
C GLU A 12 -24.49 69.08 32.77
N ASP A 13 -23.69 68.50 33.66
CA ASP A 13 -23.61 68.87 35.08
C ASP A 13 -23.26 70.35 35.26
N TYR A 14 -22.32 70.87 34.44
CA TYR A 14 -21.97 72.28 34.43
C TYR A 14 -23.16 73.17 34.06
N PHE A 15 -23.91 72.84 33.01
CA PHE A 15 -25.09 73.60 32.62
C PHE A 15 -26.22 73.55 33.65
N GLU A 16 -26.41 72.42 34.34
CA GLU A 16 -27.39 72.31 35.42
C GLU A 16 -27.04 73.17 36.63
N SER A 17 -25.74 73.34 36.91
CA SER A 17 -25.24 74.18 38.02
C SER A 17 -25.28 75.69 37.74
N CYS A 18 -25.56 76.12 36.50
CA CYS A 18 -25.55 77.52 36.11
C CYS A 18 -26.80 78.30 36.54
N ASN A 19 -26.62 79.56 36.94
CA ASN A 19 -27.71 80.43 37.38
C ASN A 19 -28.67 80.76 36.22
N LYS A 20 -29.97 80.57 36.44
CA LYS A 20 -31.02 80.96 35.49
C LYS A 20 -31.27 82.46 35.55
N VAL A 21 -31.45 83.08 34.39
CA VAL A 21 -31.83 84.50 34.29
C VAL A 21 -33.33 84.64 34.64
N PRO A 22 -33.72 85.50 35.61
CA PRO A 22 -35.11 85.67 35.99
C PRO A 22 -36.01 86.03 34.80
N PHE A 23 -37.20 85.43 34.74
CA PHE A 23 -38.18 85.62 33.66
C PHE A 23 -37.69 85.23 32.24
N SER A 24 -36.67 84.38 32.13
CA SER A 24 -36.08 83.92 30.88
C SER A 24 -35.73 82.42 30.93
N SER A 25 -35.61 81.78 29.76
CA SER A 25 -35.09 80.42 29.61
C SER A 25 -33.56 80.36 29.49
N LYS A 26 -32.86 81.50 29.65
CA LYS A 26 -31.41 81.61 29.51
C LYS A 26 -30.69 81.27 30.81
N ILE A 27 -29.54 80.61 30.70
CA ILE A 27 -28.58 80.38 31.78
C ILE A 27 -27.36 81.29 31.63
N MET A 28 -26.77 81.72 32.74
CA MET A 28 -25.52 82.45 32.76
C MET A 28 -24.36 81.47 32.88
N VAL A 29 -23.47 81.46 31.88
CA VAL A 29 -22.33 80.55 31.79
C VAL A 29 -21.02 81.33 31.88
N ASN A 30 -19.97 80.70 32.42
CA ASN A 30 -18.60 81.19 32.31
C ASN A 30 -18.03 80.72 30.95
N PRO A 31 -17.70 81.65 30.03
CA PRO A 31 -17.14 81.29 28.73
C PRO A 31 -15.86 80.46 28.84
N GLU A 32 -14.99 80.71 29.82
CA GLU A 32 -13.71 80.02 29.97
C GLU A 32 -13.88 78.51 30.18
N VAL A 33 -14.81 78.12 31.06
CA VAL A 33 -15.10 76.71 31.36
C VAL A 33 -15.70 76.00 30.15
N ILE A 34 -16.60 76.66 29.41
CA ILE A 34 -17.17 76.11 28.18
C ILE A 34 -16.10 75.96 27.09
N TYR A 35 -15.18 76.91 26.96
CA TYR A 35 -14.08 76.80 26.00
C TYR A 35 -13.12 75.68 26.35
N GLU A 36 -12.85 75.44 27.63
CA GLU A 36 -12.02 74.33 28.10
C GLU A 36 -12.67 72.98 27.78
N LEU A 37 -13.94 72.78 28.15
CA LEU A 37 -14.70 71.56 27.83
C LEU A 37 -14.79 71.30 26.32
N ILE A 38 -15.04 72.33 25.50
CA ILE A 38 -15.06 72.20 24.04
C ILE A 38 -13.67 71.85 23.49
N THR A 39 -12.60 72.41 24.07
CA THR A 39 -11.23 72.12 23.65
C THR A 39 -10.86 70.67 23.95
N ASP A 40 -11.21 70.18 25.13
CA ASP A 40 -10.99 68.79 25.54
C ASP A 40 -11.79 67.81 24.68
N MET A 41 -13.06 68.12 24.38
CA MET A 41 -13.86 67.34 23.42
C MET A 41 -13.21 67.32 22.04
N ARG A 42 -12.73 68.48 21.54
CA ARG A 42 -12.05 68.58 20.22
C ARG A 42 -10.76 67.79 20.16
N LEU A 43 -10.08 67.57 21.28
CA LEU A 43 -8.87 66.75 21.35
C LEU A 43 -9.22 65.25 21.43
N LYS A 44 -10.19 64.86 22.26
CA LYS A 44 -10.53 63.45 22.49
C LYS A 44 -11.38 62.82 21.40
N ILE A 45 -12.29 63.56 20.76
CA ILE A 45 -13.15 63.03 19.67
C ILE A 45 -12.32 62.43 18.52
N PRO A 46 -11.33 63.13 17.95
CA PRO A 46 -10.48 62.56 16.90
C PRO A 46 -9.68 61.33 17.35
N GLU A 47 -9.26 61.28 18.61
CA GLU A 47 -8.50 60.14 19.15
C GLU A 47 -9.37 58.88 19.28
N GLU A 48 -10.60 59.01 19.79
CA GLU A 48 -11.54 57.89 19.85
C GLU A 48 -11.93 57.42 18.45
N ILE A 49 -12.19 58.32 17.49
CA ILE A 49 -12.47 57.95 16.10
C ILE A 49 -11.28 57.17 15.49
N LYS A 50 -10.04 57.64 15.67
CA LYS A 50 -8.84 56.92 15.21
C LYS A 50 -8.68 55.56 15.89
N ARG A 51 -9.05 55.43 17.16
CA ARG A 51 -9.02 54.16 17.88
C ARG A 51 -10.07 53.19 17.31
N CYS A 52 -11.30 53.64 17.09
CA CYS A 52 -12.35 52.84 16.46
C CYS A 52 -11.95 52.40 15.05
N GLN A 53 -11.37 53.29 14.24
CA GLN A 53 -10.89 52.94 12.90
C GLN A 53 -9.82 51.85 12.94
N ARG A 54 -8.84 51.95 13.84
CA ARG A 54 -7.82 50.90 14.01
C ARG A 54 -8.42 49.54 14.35
N VAL A 55 -9.41 49.51 15.25
CA VAL A 55 -10.11 48.27 15.62
C VAL A 55 -10.85 47.68 14.42
N LEU A 56 -11.47 48.52 13.59
CA LEU A 56 -12.13 48.07 12.36
C LEU A 56 -11.13 47.51 11.36
N ASP A 57 -10.01 48.20 11.14
CA ASP A 57 -8.95 47.77 10.22
C ASP A 57 -8.32 46.44 10.68
N GLU A 58 -8.06 46.29 11.99
CA GLU A 58 -7.56 45.04 12.58
C GLU A 58 -8.57 43.90 12.44
N LYS A 59 -9.86 44.17 12.69
CA LYS A 59 -10.93 43.19 12.51
C LYS A 59 -11.02 42.72 11.06
N ASP A 60 -10.98 43.64 10.10
CA ASP A 60 -11.04 43.29 8.68
C ASP A 60 -9.79 42.50 8.24
N LYS A 61 -8.61 42.84 8.78
CA LYS A 61 -7.39 42.06 8.58
C LYS A 61 -7.52 40.64 9.13
N ILE A 62 -8.00 40.47 10.36
CA ILE A 62 -8.22 39.15 10.98
C ILE A 62 -9.20 38.32 10.13
N ILE A 63 -10.29 38.92 9.67
CA ILE A 63 -11.28 38.23 8.83
C ILE A 63 -10.65 37.78 7.51
N MET A 64 -9.85 38.63 6.89
CA MET A 64 -9.16 38.29 5.64
C MET A 64 -8.16 37.14 5.85
N GLU A 65 -7.35 37.20 6.91
CA GLU A 65 -6.41 36.14 7.27
C GLU A 65 -7.12 34.82 7.56
N ALA A 66 -8.23 34.85 8.31
CA ALA A 66 -9.03 33.66 8.61
C ALA A 66 -9.64 33.05 7.34
N LYS A 67 -10.15 33.88 6.41
CA LYS A 67 -10.65 33.42 5.11
C LYS A 67 -9.54 32.80 4.27
N GLN A 68 -8.37 33.43 4.20
CA GLN A 68 -7.24 32.89 3.46
C GLN A 68 -6.75 31.56 4.06
N HIS A 69 -6.69 31.48 5.38
CA HIS A 69 -6.34 30.24 6.08
C HIS A 69 -7.36 29.13 5.79
N ALA A 70 -8.66 29.43 5.84
CA ALA A 70 -9.70 28.45 5.51
C ALA A 70 -9.55 27.92 4.07
N LEU A 71 -9.33 28.80 3.09
CA LEU A 71 -9.09 28.41 1.70
C LEU A 71 -7.83 27.55 1.54
N ASN A 72 -6.76 27.87 2.26
CA ASN A 72 -5.53 27.09 2.23
C ASN A 72 -5.75 25.69 2.81
N VAL A 73 -6.45 25.59 3.95
CA VAL A 73 -6.76 24.30 4.58
C VAL A 73 -7.66 23.45 3.68
N GLU A 74 -8.67 24.04 3.05
CA GLU A 74 -9.54 23.35 2.10
C GLU A 74 -8.71 22.76 0.95
N LYS A 75 -7.86 23.58 0.31
CA LYS A 75 -6.97 23.14 -0.77
C LYS A 75 -5.97 22.06 -0.35
N GLU A 76 -5.37 22.19 0.83
CA GLU A 76 -4.45 21.17 1.35
C GLU A 76 -5.16 19.86 1.64
N THR A 77 -6.40 19.92 2.13
CA THR A 77 -7.21 18.74 2.41
C THR A 77 -7.62 18.04 1.12
N GLU A 78 -8.03 18.78 0.09
CA GLU A 78 -8.33 18.23 -1.24
C GLU A 78 -7.11 17.52 -1.84
N ASN A 79 -5.93 18.14 -1.79
CA ASN A 79 -4.70 17.52 -2.27
C ASN A 79 -4.38 16.22 -1.51
N LYS A 80 -4.48 16.23 -0.18
CA LYS A 80 -4.25 15.03 0.65
C LYS A 80 -5.27 13.93 0.35
N MET A 81 -6.53 14.27 0.11
CA MET A 81 -7.54 13.30 -0.29
C MET A 81 -7.21 12.66 -1.64
N LEU A 82 -6.79 13.46 -2.62
CA LEU A 82 -6.36 12.95 -3.93
C LEU A 82 -5.14 12.02 -3.81
N GLU A 83 -4.14 12.39 -3.01
CA GLU A 83 -2.99 11.54 -2.72
C GLU A 83 -3.40 10.22 -2.07
N MET A 84 -4.25 10.26 -1.04
CA MET A 84 -4.73 9.04 -0.36
C MET A 84 -5.53 8.12 -1.30
N VAL A 85 -6.38 8.67 -2.18
CA VAL A 85 -7.12 7.87 -3.15
C VAL A 85 -6.17 7.20 -4.13
N ASN A 86 -5.18 7.95 -4.65
CA ASN A 86 -4.17 7.41 -5.56
C ASN A 86 -3.33 6.31 -4.89
N GLU A 87 -2.83 6.56 -3.67
CA GLU A 87 -2.13 5.54 -2.89
C GLU A 87 -2.99 4.29 -2.66
N HIS A 88 -4.28 4.46 -2.38
CA HIS A 88 -5.20 3.35 -2.20
C HIS A 88 -5.44 2.56 -3.49
N GLU A 89 -5.60 3.23 -4.63
CA GLU A 89 -5.72 2.60 -5.94
C GLU A 89 -4.46 1.81 -6.32
N ILE A 90 -3.28 2.42 -6.14
CA ILE A 90 -1.99 1.75 -6.36
C ILE A 90 -1.88 0.52 -5.46
N MET A 91 -2.25 0.65 -4.18
CA MET A 91 -2.20 -0.46 -3.23
C MET A 91 -3.15 -1.59 -3.63
N GLN A 92 -4.40 -1.29 -4.03
CA GLN A 92 -5.34 -2.31 -4.51
C GLN A 92 -4.81 -3.01 -5.77
N GLN A 93 -4.27 -2.26 -6.72
CA GLN A 93 -3.67 -2.83 -7.93
C GLN A 93 -2.49 -3.75 -7.58
N ALA A 94 -1.61 -3.33 -6.68
CA ALA A 94 -0.49 -4.14 -6.22
C ALA A 94 -0.94 -5.45 -5.55
N TYR A 95 -2.00 -5.43 -4.74
CA TYR A 95 -2.59 -6.64 -4.16
C TYR A 95 -3.15 -7.59 -5.24
N SER A 96 -3.89 -7.05 -6.22
CA SER A 96 -4.43 -7.84 -7.32
C SER A 96 -3.33 -8.47 -8.18
N GLU A 97 -2.26 -7.72 -8.45
CA GLU A 97 -1.11 -8.20 -9.23
C GLU A 97 -0.35 -9.28 -8.45
N ALA A 98 -0.16 -9.09 -7.14
CA ALA A 98 0.45 -10.09 -6.27
C ALA A 98 -0.36 -11.40 -6.22
N GLU A 99 -1.69 -11.32 -6.14
CA GLU A 99 -2.57 -12.49 -6.18
C GLU A 99 -2.50 -13.23 -7.52
N THR A 100 -2.40 -12.47 -8.62
CA THR A 100 -2.22 -13.01 -9.97
C THR A 100 -0.90 -13.76 -10.08
N ILE A 101 0.22 -13.13 -9.70
CA ILE A 101 1.55 -13.74 -9.70
C ILE A 101 1.57 -15.01 -8.83
N LEU A 102 0.96 -14.98 -7.65
CA LEU A 102 0.88 -16.15 -6.77
C LEU A 102 0.10 -17.30 -7.40
N THR A 103 -1.00 -16.99 -8.09
CA THR A 103 -1.84 -17.98 -8.76
C THR A 103 -1.11 -18.60 -9.94
N GLU A 104 -0.48 -17.78 -10.77
CA GLU A 104 0.35 -18.22 -11.89
C GLU A 104 1.51 -19.09 -11.41
N ALA A 105 2.26 -18.65 -10.38
CA ALA A 105 3.36 -19.42 -9.81
C ALA A 105 2.91 -20.79 -9.28
N LYS A 106 1.73 -20.86 -8.64
CA LYS A 106 1.15 -22.13 -8.17
C LYS A 106 0.77 -23.04 -9.34
N ASN A 107 0.18 -22.50 -10.41
CA ASN A 107 -0.20 -23.26 -11.59
C ASN A 107 1.04 -23.79 -12.32
N THR A 108 2.01 -22.93 -12.62
CA THR A 108 3.29 -23.32 -13.22
C THR A 108 4.02 -24.37 -12.38
N SER A 109 4.03 -24.22 -11.05
CA SER A 109 4.64 -25.23 -10.17
C SER A 109 3.92 -26.58 -10.26
N ARG A 110 2.59 -26.59 -10.35
CA ARG A 110 1.80 -27.82 -10.51
C ARG A 110 2.08 -28.47 -11.86
N GLU A 111 2.08 -27.69 -12.95
CA GLU A 111 2.38 -28.19 -14.29
C GLU A 111 3.79 -28.77 -14.38
N LEU A 112 4.79 -28.08 -13.82
CA LEU A 112 6.17 -28.57 -13.80
C LEU A 112 6.31 -29.88 -13.00
N LYS A 113 5.61 -30.00 -11.87
CA LYS A 113 5.58 -31.26 -11.10
C LYS A 113 4.93 -32.39 -11.90
N LEU A 114 3.81 -32.12 -12.56
CA LEU A 114 3.12 -33.12 -13.38
C LEU A 114 4.01 -33.59 -14.54
N GLY A 115 4.60 -32.65 -15.29
CA GLY A 115 5.53 -32.97 -16.37
C GLY A 115 6.78 -33.71 -15.89
N ALA A 116 7.28 -33.42 -14.69
CA ALA A 116 8.38 -34.18 -14.09
C ALA A 116 7.98 -35.63 -13.75
N TYR A 117 6.75 -35.84 -13.26
CA TYR A 117 6.23 -37.19 -13.03
C TYR A 117 6.03 -37.97 -14.33
N GLU A 118 5.46 -37.33 -15.36
CA GLU A 118 5.29 -37.94 -16.69
C GLU A 118 6.64 -38.32 -17.29
N TYR A 119 7.64 -37.43 -17.23
CA TYR A 119 8.99 -37.73 -17.70
C TYR A 119 9.67 -38.87 -16.92
N ALA A 120 9.49 -38.89 -15.60
CA ALA A 120 10.01 -39.98 -14.78
C ALA A 120 9.35 -41.32 -15.14
N ASP A 121 8.03 -41.33 -15.36
CA ASP A 121 7.28 -42.50 -15.79
C ASP A 121 7.75 -43.01 -17.16
N GLU A 122 7.95 -42.12 -18.14
CA GLU A 122 8.51 -42.49 -19.44
C GLU A 122 9.89 -43.15 -19.33
N ILE A 123 10.75 -42.65 -18.43
CA ILE A 123 12.05 -43.29 -18.17
C ILE A 123 11.86 -44.66 -17.54
N LEU A 124 10.97 -44.79 -16.55
CA LEU A 124 10.69 -46.06 -15.89
C LEU A 124 10.17 -47.11 -16.88
N VAL A 125 9.29 -46.73 -17.81
CA VAL A 125 8.81 -47.60 -18.90
C VAL A 125 9.97 -48.08 -19.75
N LYS A 126 10.87 -47.17 -20.19
CA LYS A 126 12.05 -47.56 -20.99
C LYS A 126 12.98 -48.50 -20.23
N ILE A 127 13.15 -48.28 -18.93
CA ILE A 127 13.94 -49.18 -18.06
C ILE A 127 13.26 -50.54 -17.95
N GLU A 128 11.94 -50.59 -17.76
CA GLU A 128 11.18 -51.85 -17.72
C GLU A 128 11.33 -52.64 -19.02
N GLU A 129 11.16 -51.97 -20.17
CA GLU A 129 11.31 -52.59 -21.48
C GLU A 129 12.71 -53.15 -21.69
N ALA A 130 13.75 -52.39 -21.36
CA ALA A 130 15.14 -52.83 -21.46
C ALA A 130 15.44 -54.01 -20.53
N ALA A 131 14.94 -53.97 -19.29
CA ALA A 131 15.08 -55.07 -18.34
C ALA A 131 14.38 -56.34 -18.84
N ARG A 132 13.16 -56.21 -19.38
CA ARG A 132 12.39 -57.32 -19.96
C ARG A 132 13.10 -57.92 -21.17
N ALA A 133 13.62 -57.09 -22.07
CA ALA A 133 14.38 -57.53 -23.24
C ALA A 133 15.64 -58.31 -22.80
N THR A 134 16.41 -57.77 -21.85
CA THR A 134 17.59 -58.44 -21.30
C THR A 134 17.24 -59.78 -20.66
N MET A 135 16.11 -59.87 -19.95
CA MET A 135 15.64 -61.12 -19.35
C MET A 135 15.31 -62.18 -20.42
N ILE A 136 14.65 -61.78 -21.50
CA ILE A 136 14.32 -62.68 -22.62
C ILE A 136 15.59 -63.15 -23.33
N GLU A 137 16.53 -62.25 -23.62
CA GLU A 137 17.80 -62.56 -24.26
C GLU A 137 18.64 -63.53 -23.41
N THR A 138 18.76 -63.27 -22.11
CA THR A 138 19.50 -64.15 -21.19
C THR A 138 18.84 -65.52 -21.07
N GLN A 139 17.50 -65.60 -20.99
CA GLN A 139 16.78 -66.87 -21.00
C GLN A 139 17.02 -67.68 -22.28
N SER A 140 16.96 -67.03 -23.44
CA SER A 140 17.27 -67.65 -24.73
C SER A 140 18.71 -68.16 -24.78
N ALA A 141 19.68 -67.38 -24.29
CA ALA A 141 21.07 -67.80 -24.22
C ALA A 141 21.28 -69.03 -23.32
N TYR A 142 20.61 -69.08 -22.15
CA TYR A 142 20.64 -70.25 -21.27
C TYR A 142 20.05 -71.50 -21.94
N GLN A 143 18.92 -71.38 -22.63
CA GLN A 143 18.30 -72.50 -23.36
C GLN A 143 19.21 -73.03 -24.47
N GLN A 144 19.89 -72.14 -25.21
CA GLN A 144 20.85 -72.54 -26.24
C GLN A 144 22.07 -73.26 -25.63
N MET A 145 22.58 -72.76 -24.51
CA MET A 145 23.69 -73.40 -23.79
C MET A 145 23.29 -74.77 -23.23
N GLU A 146 22.09 -74.92 -22.68
CA GLU A 146 21.54 -76.19 -22.25
C GLU A 146 21.44 -77.18 -23.42
N ALA A 147 20.86 -76.77 -24.54
CA ALA A 147 20.74 -77.59 -25.75
C ALA A 147 22.12 -78.04 -26.27
N PHE A 148 23.10 -77.12 -26.28
CA PHE A 148 24.47 -77.45 -26.65
C PHE A 148 25.09 -78.49 -25.71
N MET A 149 24.99 -78.29 -24.38
CA MET A 149 25.54 -79.23 -23.41
C MET A 149 24.89 -80.61 -23.51
N ASN A 150 23.57 -80.68 -23.68
CA ASN A 150 22.85 -81.93 -23.88
C ASN A 150 23.34 -82.66 -25.15
N GLY A 151 23.55 -81.94 -26.25
CA GLY A 151 24.13 -82.51 -27.48
C GLY A 151 25.57 -83.02 -27.30
N GLN A 152 26.40 -82.32 -26.51
CA GLN A 152 27.76 -82.79 -26.20
C GLN A 152 27.73 -84.08 -25.36
N VAL A 153 26.83 -84.18 -24.38
CA VAL A 153 26.65 -85.39 -23.57
C VAL A 153 26.22 -86.56 -24.46
N GLU A 154 25.27 -86.35 -25.37
CA GLU A 154 24.82 -87.37 -26.32
C GLU A 154 25.96 -87.85 -27.23
N MET A 155 26.76 -86.93 -27.77
CA MET A 155 27.94 -87.28 -28.58
C MET A 155 28.94 -88.12 -27.77
N LEU A 156 29.21 -87.75 -26.51
CA LEU A 156 30.10 -88.52 -25.64
C LEU A 156 29.56 -89.93 -25.36
N LEU A 157 28.26 -90.07 -25.15
CA LEU A 157 27.62 -91.38 -24.97
C LEU A 157 27.77 -92.24 -26.22
N ASN A 158 27.48 -91.69 -27.40
CA ASN A 158 27.64 -92.38 -28.68
C ASN A 158 29.11 -92.79 -28.92
N ASN A 159 30.06 -91.88 -28.70
CA ASN A 159 31.49 -92.19 -28.81
C ASN A 159 31.92 -93.32 -27.85
N ARG A 160 31.39 -93.34 -26.62
CA ARG A 160 31.66 -94.42 -25.65
C ARG A 160 31.08 -95.76 -26.12
N GLN A 161 29.87 -95.76 -26.66
CA GLN A 161 29.22 -96.95 -27.22
C GLN A 161 30.06 -97.54 -28.37
N ASP A 162 30.45 -96.70 -29.33
CA ASP A 162 31.30 -97.05 -30.47
C ASP A 162 32.63 -97.68 -30.04
N LEU A 163 33.27 -97.13 -29.00
CA LEU A 163 34.50 -97.67 -28.44
C LEU A 163 34.30 -99.04 -27.81
N GLN A 164 33.15 -99.30 -27.17
CA GLN A 164 32.83 -100.63 -26.64
C GLN A 164 32.61 -101.63 -27.77
N ASP A 165 31.86 -101.27 -28.80
CA ASP A 165 31.58 -102.14 -29.95
C ASP A 165 32.86 -102.53 -30.69
N ARG A 166 33.79 -101.58 -30.87
CA ARG A 166 35.11 -101.84 -31.46
C ARG A 166 35.97 -102.77 -30.60
N LYS A 167 35.89 -102.67 -29.26
CA LYS A 167 36.59 -103.59 -28.34
C LYS A 167 36.04 -105.02 -28.44
N VAL A 168 34.73 -105.18 -28.59
CA VAL A 168 34.09 -106.50 -28.76
C VAL A 168 34.53 -107.14 -30.08
N LYS A 169 34.47 -106.41 -31.19
CA LYS A 169 34.86 -106.92 -32.52
C LYS A 169 36.32 -107.39 -32.60
N ARG A 170 37.24 -106.75 -31.86
CA ARG A 170 38.65 -107.17 -31.79
C ARG A 170 38.91 -108.43 -30.96
N LYS A 171 37.99 -108.84 -30.08
CA LYS A 171 38.13 -110.08 -29.29
C LYS A 171 37.55 -111.31 -29.99
N SER A 172 36.79 -111.12 -31.07
CA SER A 172 36.15 -112.16 -31.87
C SER A 172 36.90 -112.52 -33.16
N SER A 173 38.12 -112.00 -33.34
CA SER A 173 39.07 -112.35 -34.40
C SER A 173 40.33 -112.90 -33.77
#